data_AF-A0A1Y6C1J3-F1
#
_entry.id   AF-A0A1Y6C1J3-F1
#
_cell.length_a   1.000
_cell.length_b   1.000
_cell.length_c   1.000
_cell.angle_alpha   90.00
_cell.angle_beta   90.00
_cell.angle_gamma   90.00
#
_symmetry.space_group_name_H-M   'P 1'
#
loop_
_entity.id
_entity.type
_entity.pdbx_description
1 polymer ?
#
loop_
_entity_poly.entity_id
_entity_poly.type
_entity_poly.pdbx_seq_one_letter_code
_entity_poly.pdbx_strand_id
1 'polypeptide(L)'
;MKKLMAVGLLTGFLGLPAQLNAQDADKLKVARAKVSTVYKRLASVPATSAEIETWAGEYAAATDAAGKRAALAKVAAAAVANDNFYSKTVMNFADPETNEGEEILAQNLSDYTATIVGFIKDELDYRRILHDDIMYTATPTVTVTVPDPADDGNVAAVQLGPYSPTDNFAFQRLEEGVKRGQVELAASLTQVAQSATTGYAIQAGIYSLRGYGSVFYNDGTNRSPLRYTFINYLCRDMEELSDVTRPDIYVRRDVDRTPGGDGEKFRTECVGCHAGMDPMTKAFAFVDFDPDAAQITYGATPVAKVNRNNDTFPNGAVVEDDAWQNIWLEGTNAGLGWSKEITSGNGPKSWGQAMSETEMFPECMAERVYEVVCLRDSSTNKAKADISSLAGQFVQDGYNMKALFMNAAVTCGEDLNL
;
A
#
# COMPACT_ATOMS: atom_id res chain seq x y z
N MET A 1 -75.02 -62.43 7.29
CA MET A 1 -74.24 -61.22 7.62
C MET A 1 -72.77 -61.50 7.27
N LYS A 2 -72.27 -60.74 6.28
CA LYS A 2 -70.89 -60.35 5.88
C LYS A 2 -69.71 -61.17 6.46
N LYS A 3 -69.01 -62.02 5.67
CA LYS A 3 -67.92 -61.80 4.68
C LYS A 3 -66.56 -61.36 5.26
N LEU A 4 -65.58 -62.27 5.17
CA LEU A 4 -64.13 -62.07 5.09
C LEU A 4 -63.75 -61.01 4.03
N MET A 5 -62.70 -60.22 4.29
CA MET A 5 -61.74 -59.81 3.26
C MET A 5 -60.42 -59.31 3.87
N ALA A 6 -59.32 -59.75 3.25
CA ALA A 6 -57.94 -59.36 3.50
C ALA A 6 -57.58 -58.07 2.75
N VAL A 7 -56.71 -57.25 3.34
CA VAL A 7 -55.91 -56.16 2.73
C VAL A 7 -54.72 -55.97 3.69
N GLY A 8 -53.45 -55.86 3.33
CA GLY A 8 -52.75 -55.55 2.08
C GLY A 8 -51.50 -54.78 2.50
N LEU A 9 -50.32 -55.34 2.22
CA LEU A 9 -49.00 -54.77 2.48
C LEU A 9 -48.86 -53.43 1.74
N LEU A 10 -48.50 -52.33 2.42
CA LEU A 10 -48.09 -51.08 1.77
C LEU A 10 -46.61 -50.80 2.06
N THR A 11 -45.77 -51.23 1.12
CA THR A 11 -44.38 -50.81 0.97
C THR A 11 -44.30 -49.46 0.26
N GLY A 12 -43.41 -48.59 0.72
CA GLY A 12 -42.72 -47.62 -0.14
C GLY A 12 -43.20 -46.17 -0.11
N PHE A 13 -42.76 -45.40 0.90
CA PHE A 13 -42.52 -43.96 0.71
C PHE A 13 -41.07 -43.80 0.22
N LEU A 14 -40.88 -43.90 -1.10
CA LEU A 14 -39.71 -43.32 -1.77
C LEU A 14 -39.93 -41.80 -1.75
N GLY A 15 -39.22 -41.11 -0.85
CA GLY A 15 -39.15 -39.64 -0.88
C GLY A 15 -38.54 -39.19 -2.19
N LEU A 16 -39.30 -38.40 -2.97
CA LEU A 16 -38.75 -37.64 -4.09
C LEU A 16 -37.70 -36.66 -3.54
N PRO A 17 -36.57 -36.46 -4.24
CA PRO A 17 -35.69 -35.32 -3.93
C PRO A 17 -36.50 -34.04 -4.15
N ALA A 18 -36.51 -33.16 -3.14
CA ALA A 18 -37.13 -31.85 -3.25
C ALA A 18 -36.57 -31.12 -4.47
N GLN A 19 -37.41 -30.87 -5.47
CA GLN A 19 -37.07 -29.97 -6.57
C GLN A 19 -36.85 -28.58 -5.96
N LEU A 20 -35.60 -28.11 -5.96
CA LEU A 20 -35.30 -26.69 -5.74
C LEU A 20 -36.19 -25.88 -6.70
N ASN A 21 -36.99 -24.97 -6.15
CA ASN A 21 -37.81 -24.11 -7.00
C ASN A 21 -36.89 -23.18 -7.82
N ALA A 22 -37.37 -22.66 -8.95
CA ALA A 22 -36.58 -21.82 -9.84
C ALA A 22 -36.06 -20.52 -9.17
N GLN A 23 -36.74 -20.02 -8.14
CA GLN A 23 -36.31 -18.84 -7.39
C GLN A 23 -35.11 -19.14 -6.49
N ASP A 24 -35.04 -20.32 -5.89
CA ASP A 24 -33.92 -20.75 -5.06
C ASP A 24 -32.69 -21.09 -5.92
N ALA A 25 -32.91 -21.59 -7.14
CA ALA A 25 -31.86 -21.77 -8.13
C ALA A 25 -31.23 -20.43 -8.57
N ASP A 26 -32.06 -19.39 -8.79
CA ASP A 26 -31.59 -18.06 -9.19
C ASP A 26 -30.85 -17.33 -8.05
N LYS A 27 -31.38 -17.41 -6.82
CA LYS A 27 -30.68 -16.92 -5.62
C LYS A 27 -29.28 -17.53 -5.45
N LEU A 28 -29.18 -18.84 -5.63
CA LEU A 28 -27.91 -19.54 -5.50
C LEU A 28 -26.93 -19.17 -6.63
N LYS A 29 -27.42 -18.91 -7.84
CA LYS A 29 -26.60 -18.39 -8.95
C LYS A 29 -26.00 -17.02 -8.61
N VAL A 30 -26.81 -16.08 -8.10
CA VAL A 30 -26.32 -14.77 -7.64
C VAL A 30 -25.33 -14.92 -6.48
N ALA A 31 -25.62 -15.79 -5.52
CA ALA A 31 -24.74 -16.06 -4.39
C ALA A 31 -23.36 -16.56 -4.85
N ARG A 32 -23.31 -17.54 -5.76
CA ARG A 32 -22.05 -18.05 -6.35
C ARG A 32 -21.24 -16.95 -7.01
N ALA A 33 -21.88 -16.10 -7.81
CA ALA A 33 -21.21 -15.00 -8.46
C ALA A 33 -20.62 -14.01 -7.45
N LYS A 34 -21.38 -13.62 -6.41
CA LYS A 34 -20.89 -12.74 -5.35
C LYS A 34 -19.69 -13.32 -4.60
N VAL A 35 -19.79 -14.54 -4.09
CA VAL A 35 -18.68 -15.16 -3.31
C VAL A 35 -17.46 -15.42 -4.19
N SER A 36 -17.65 -15.83 -5.44
CA SER A 36 -16.55 -16.01 -6.40
C SER A 36 -15.82 -14.70 -6.68
N THR A 37 -16.56 -13.60 -6.87
CA THR A 37 -15.95 -12.29 -7.08
C THR A 37 -15.20 -11.80 -5.85
N VAL A 38 -15.77 -11.91 -4.64
CA VAL A 38 -15.08 -11.51 -3.40
C VAL A 38 -13.77 -12.29 -3.23
N TYR A 39 -13.81 -13.62 -3.40
CA TYR A 39 -12.60 -14.44 -3.29
C TYR A 39 -11.55 -14.03 -4.33
N LYS A 40 -11.96 -13.93 -5.60
CA LYS A 40 -11.03 -13.64 -6.71
C LYS A 40 -10.40 -12.25 -6.60
N ARG A 41 -11.13 -11.24 -6.12
CA ARG A 41 -10.61 -9.87 -5.93
C ARG A 41 -9.47 -9.79 -4.93
N LEU A 42 -9.43 -10.70 -3.95
CA LEU A 42 -8.39 -10.75 -2.94
C LEU A 42 -7.32 -11.79 -3.27
N ALA A 43 -7.71 -13.03 -3.58
CA ALA A 43 -6.75 -14.10 -3.84
C ALA A 43 -6.17 -14.05 -5.26
N SER A 44 -6.68 -13.23 -6.17
CA SER A 44 -6.25 -13.16 -7.59
C SER A 44 -6.34 -14.49 -8.38
N VAL A 45 -6.90 -15.54 -7.77
CA VAL A 45 -7.14 -16.87 -8.36
C VAL A 45 -8.55 -17.34 -8.01
N PRO A 46 -9.17 -18.26 -8.79
CA PRO A 46 -10.46 -18.83 -8.43
C PRO A 46 -10.34 -19.79 -7.23
N ALA A 47 -11.35 -19.81 -6.36
CA ALA A 47 -11.52 -20.87 -5.36
C ALA A 47 -11.97 -22.17 -6.00
N THR A 48 -11.91 -23.28 -5.26
CA THR A 48 -12.44 -24.56 -5.72
C THR A 48 -13.96 -24.52 -5.82
N SER A 49 -14.53 -25.34 -6.70
CA SER A 49 -15.99 -25.42 -6.84
C SER A 49 -16.68 -25.79 -5.52
N ALA A 50 -16.07 -26.66 -4.71
CA ALA A 50 -16.64 -27.09 -3.42
C ALA A 50 -16.72 -25.93 -2.40
N GLU A 51 -15.70 -25.08 -2.35
CA GLU A 51 -15.70 -23.88 -1.49
C GLU A 51 -16.76 -22.88 -1.94
N ILE A 52 -16.85 -22.62 -3.25
CA ILE A 52 -17.86 -21.72 -3.81
C ILE A 52 -19.28 -22.20 -3.51
N GLU A 53 -19.57 -23.50 -3.66
CA GLU A 53 -20.89 -24.06 -3.31
C GLU A 53 -21.20 -23.88 -1.83
N THR A 54 -20.21 -24.08 -0.95
CA THR A 54 -20.36 -23.92 0.50
C THR A 54 -20.69 -22.47 0.85
N TRP A 55 -19.87 -21.51 0.42
CA TRP A 55 -20.08 -20.10 0.73
C TRP A 55 -21.34 -19.53 0.07
N ALA A 56 -21.66 -19.97 -1.16
CA ALA A 56 -22.89 -19.55 -1.83
C ALA A 56 -24.13 -20.06 -1.08
N GLY A 57 -24.09 -21.28 -0.55
CA GLY A 57 -25.14 -21.82 0.32
C GLY A 57 -25.33 -20.99 1.58
N GLU A 58 -24.25 -20.64 2.28
CA GLU A 58 -24.30 -19.78 3.47
C GLU A 58 -24.86 -18.39 3.16
N TYR A 59 -24.39 -17.76 2.08
CA TYR A 59 -24.87 -16.45 1.65
C TYR A 59 -26.36 -16.48 1.25
N ALA A 60 -26.79 -17.53 0.54
CA ALA A 60 -28.18 -17.70 0.11
C ALA A 60 -29.13 -17.99 1.28
N ALA A 61 -28.63 -18.65 2.33
CA ALA A 61 -29.40 -18.96 3.54
C ALA A 61 -29.57 -17.74 4.47
N ALA A 62 -28.72 -16.72 4.36
CA ALA A 62 -28.80 -15.53 5.19
C ALA A 62 -30.07 -14.70 4.90
N THR A 63 -30.83 -14.40 5.96
CA THR A 63 -32.15 -13.75 5.85
C THR A 63 -32.11 -12.22 5.89
N ASP A 64 -30.98 -11.63 6.30
CA ASP A 64 -30.79 -10.19 6.42
C ASP A 64 -29.45 -9.72 5.83
N ALA A 65 -29.23 -8.40 5.82
CA ALA A 65 -28.00 -7.80 5.30
C ALA A 65 -26.77 -8.18 6.15
N ALA A 66 -26.92 -8.23 7.48
CA ALA A 66 -25.83 -8.55 8.40
C ALA A 66 -25.30 -9.98 8.19
N GLY A 67 -26.20 -10.96 8.05
CA GLY A 67 -25.85 -12.34 7.76
C GLY A 67 -25.19 -12.52 6.40
N LYS A 68 -25.65 -11.78 5.37
CA LYS A 68 -25.01 -11.76 4.05
C LYS A 68 -23.60 -11.18 4.11
N ARG A 69 -23.42 -10.06 4.82
CA ARG A 69 -22.12 -9.44 5.06
C ARG A 69 -21.18 -10.41 5.79
N ALA A 70 -21.66 -11.08 6.83
CA ALA A 70 -20.89 -12.09 7.56
C ALA A 70 -20.48 -13.27 6.68
N ALA A 71 -21.33 -13.73 5.76
CA ALA A 71 -20.99 -14.76 4.80
C ALA A 71 -19.88 -14.30 3.84
N LEU A 72 -19.95 -13.07 3.31
CA LEU A 72 -18.89 -12.50 2.47
C LEU A 72 -17.58 -12.29 3.25
N ALA A 73 -17.66 -11.89 4.52
CA ALA A 73 -16.48 -11.73 5.37
C ALA A 73 -15.71 -13.05 5.57
N LYS A 74 -16.40 -14.19 5.69
CA LYS A 74 -15.75 -15.51 5.71
C LYS A 74 -15.00 -15.82 4.41
N VAL A 75 -15.58 -15.45 3.27
CA VAL A 75 -14.93 -15.61 1.96
C VAL A 75 -13.68 -14.74 1.87
N ALA A 76 -13.76 -13.49 2.32
CA ALA A 76 -12.63 -12.58 2.34
C ALA A 76 -11.50 -13.10 3.24
N ALA A 77 -11.83 -13.63 4.43
CA ALA A 77 -10.86 -14.24 5.34
C ALA A 77 -10.16 -15.46 4.70
N ALA A 78 -10.90 -16.31 3.98
CA ALA A 78 -10.31 -17.42 3.25
C ALA A 78 -9.40 -16.96 2.10
N ALA A 79 -9.76 -15.86 1.42
CA ALA A 79 -9.00 -15.33 0.31
C ALA A 79 -7.66 -14.72 0.75
N VAL A 80 -7.62 -13.97 1.86
CA VAL A 80 -6.37 -13.39 2.39
C VAL A 80 -5.44 -14.42 3.04
N ALA A 81 -5.94 -15.65 3.29
CA ALA A 81 -5.12 -16.79 3.70
C ALA A 81 -4.38 -17.45 2.53
N ASN A 82 -4.78 -17.16 1.28
CA ASN A 82 -4.07 -17.63 0.08
C ASN A 82 -2.86 -16.74 -0.20
N ASP A 83 -1.66 -17.30 -0.42
CA ASP A 83 -0.46 -16.49 -0.63
C ASP A 83 -0.52 -15.57 -1.87
N ASN A 84 -1.37 -15.87 -2.85
CA ASN A 84 -1.61 -14.96 -3.98
C ASN A 84 -2.22 -13.61 -3.55
N PHE A 85 -2.86 -13.53 -2.38
CA PHE A 85 -3.21 -12.24 -1.79
C PHE A 85 -1.97 -11.37 -1.62
N TYR A 86 -0.89 -11.91 -1.07
CA TYR A 86 0.36 -11.16 -0.89
C TYR A 86 1.13 -11.01 -2.19
N SER A 87 1.38 -12.11 -2.90
CA SER A 87 2.25 -12.13 -4.09
C SER A 87 1.62 -11.55 -5.36
N LYS A 88 0.33 -11.21 -5.33
CA LYS A 88 -0.38 -10.54 -6.44
C LYS A 88 -1.08 -9.28 -5.96
N THR A 89 -2.07 -9.42 -5.08
CA THR A 89 -2.96 -8.29 -4.75
C THR A 89 -2.23 -7.20 -3.96
N VAL A 90 -1.46 -7.58 -2.93
CA VAL A 90 -0.67 -6.63 -2.15
C VAL A 90 0.51 -6.09 -2.95
N MET A 91 1.19 -6.91 -3.76
CA MET A 91 2.24 -6.41 -4.67
C MET A 91 1.69 -5.38 -5.66
N ASN A 92 0.54 -5.63 -6.29
CA ASN A 92 -0.10 -4.64 -7.17
C ASN A 92 -0.51 -3.35 -6.44
N PHE A 93 -0.84 -3.44 -5.16
CA PHE A 93 -1.07 -2.26 -4.31
C PHE A 93 0.23 -1.50 -4.03
N ALA A 94 1.34 -2.21 -3.81
CA ALA A 94 2.64 -1.66 -3.45
C ALA A 94 3.44 -1.14 -4.65
N ASP A 95 3.26 -1.68 -5.85
CA ASP A 95 4.09 -1.32 -7.01
C ASP A 95 4.02 0.16 -7.37
N PRO A 96 2.85 0.81 -7.46
CA PRO A 96 2.78 2.23 -7.80
C PRO A 96 3.58 3.14 -6.87
N GLU A 97 3.67 2.80 -5.57
CA GLU A 97 4.39 3.65 -4.60
C GLU A 97 5.91 3.46 -4.57
N THR A 98 6.43 2.58 -5.43
CA THR A 98 7.85 2.20 -5.47
C THR A 98 8.55 2.62 -6.76
N ASN A 99 7.87 3.35 -7.64
CA ASN A 99 8.46 3.91 -8.85
C ASN A 99 7.89 5.30 -9.15
N GLU A 100 8.63 6.11 -9.89
CA GLU A 100 8.21 7.49 -10.19
C GLU A 100 7.03 7.59 -11.17
N GLY A 101 6.75 6.53 -11.93
CA GLY A 101 5.68 6.46 -12.92
C GLY A 101 4.35 5.93 -12.38
N GLU A 102 4.30 5.56 -11.10
CA GLU A 102 3.10 4.99 -10.44
C GLU A 102 2.57 3.72 -11.16
N GLU A 103 3.49 2.97 -11.79
CA GLU A 103 3.15 1.80 -12.61
C GLU A 103 3.04 0.52 -11.77
N ILE A 104 2.19 -0.41 -12.19
CA ILE A 104 2.20 -1.78 -11.70
C ILE A 104 3.30 -2.56 -12.44
N LEU A 105 4.25 -3.11 -11.70
CA LEU A 105 5.46 -3.71 -12.25
C LEU A 105 5.41 -5.23 -12.13
N ALA A 106 5.78 -5.95 -13.20
CA ALA A 106 5.71 -7.41 -13.19
C ALA A 106 6.74 -8.07 -12.22
N GLN A 107 7.79 -7.35 -11.83
CA GLN A 107 8.92 -7.79 -11.02
C GLN A 107 9.49 -6.61 -10.23
N ASN A 108 9.28 -6.57 -8.92
CA ASN A 108 9.61 -5.42 -8.09
C ASN A 108 9.73 -5.74 -6.58
N LEU A 109 9.96 -7.00 -6.23
CA LEU A 109 10.25 -7.33 -4.83
C LEU A 109 11.59 -6.71 -4.40
N SER A 110 11.54 -5.89 -3.36
CA SER A 110 12.65 -5.20 -2.71
C SER A 110 12.41 -5.15 -1.21
N ASP A 111 13.33 -4.57 -0.44
CA ASP A 111 13.10 -4.32 0.99
C ASP A 111 11.91 -3.40 1.24
N TYR A 112 11.62 -2.47 0.33
CA TYR A 112 10.45 -1.58 0.41
C TYR A 112 9.13 -2.36 0.22
N THR A 113 8.94 -3.06 -0.89
CA THR A 113 7.72 -3.83 -1.14
C THR A 113 7.56 -5.00 -0.18
N ALA A 114 8.66 -5.67 0.21
CA ALA A 114 8.64 -6.69 1.24
C ALA A 114 8.18 -6.13 2.59
N THR A 115 8.57 -4.89 2.94
CA THR A 115 8.12 -4.24 4.18
C THR A 115 6.63 -3.93 4.13
N ILE A 116 6.10 -3.45 3.00
CA ILE A 116 4.65 -3.27 2.80
C ILE A 116 3.90 -4.61 3.00
N VAL A 117 4.35 -5.66 2.30
CA VAL A 117 3.78 -7.02 2.44
C VAL A 117 3.83 -7.51 3.88
N GLY A 118 4.96 -7.31 4.56
CA GLY A 118 5.19 -7.73 5.93
C GLY A 118 4.28 -7.02 6.94
N PHE A 119 4.12 -5.70 6.83
CA PHE A 119 3.21 -4.92 7.66
C PHE A 119 1.76 -5.41 7.53
N ILE A 120 1.34 -5.73 6.30
CA ILE A 120 0.00 -6.27 6.02
C ILE A 120 -0.12 -7.70 6.57
N LYS A 121 0.89 -8.55 6.32
CA LYS A 121 0.95 -9.94 6.80
C LYS A 121 0.83 -10.02 8.32
N ASP A 122 1.59 -9.20 9.04
CA ASP A 122 1.66 -9.23 10.51
C ASP A 122 0.66 -8.28 11.18
N GLU A 123 -0.26 -7.67 10.40
CA GLU A 123 -1.39 -6.91 10.91
C GLU A 123 -0.97 -5.74 11.83
N LEU A 124 0.15 -5.10 11.48
CA LEU A 124 0.67 -3.96 12.20
C LEU A 124 -0.15 -2.70 11.91
N ASP A 125 -0.20 -1.76 12.86
CA ASP A 125 -0.67 -0.39 12.61
C ASP A 125 0.15 0.22 11.47
N TYR A 126 -0.49 0.43 10.33
CA TYR A 126 0.18 0.76 9.08
C TYR A 126 0.80 2.16 9.08
N ARG A 127 0.39 3.07 9.97
CA ARG A 127 1.03 4.39 10.12
C ARG A 127 2.52 4.27 10.41
N ARG A 128 2.89 3.24 11.17
CA ARG A 128 4.25 2.95 11.61
C ARG A 128 5.20 2.66 10.45
N ILE A 129 4.70 2.34 9.25
CA ILE A 129 5.52 2.10 8.06
C ILE A 129 6.37 3.32 7.67
N LEU A 130 5.93 4.53 8.05
CA LEU A 130 6.63 5.78 7.74
C LEU A 130 7.69 6.18 8.78
N HIS A 131 7.78 5.52 9.94
CA HIS A 131 8.64 6.03 11.02
C HIS A 131 9.25 4.99 11.97
N ASP A 132 8.76 3.75 12.01
CA ASP A 132 9.28 2.75 12.95
C ASP A 132 10.55 2.07 12.46
N ASP A 133 11.31 1.54 13.41
CA ASP A 133 12.51 0.72 13.17
C ASP A 133 12.14 -0.71 12.76
N ILE A 134 11.40 -0.85 11.65
CA ILE A 134 10.86 -2.12 11.18
C ILE A 134 11.10 -2.24 9.68
N MET A 135 11.64 -3.39 9.26
CA MET A 135 11.64 -3.83 7.88
C MET A 135 11.41 -5.33 7.78
N TYR A 136 11.17 -5.78 6.56
CA TYR A 136 11.07 -7.20 6.26
C TYR A 136 12.14 -7.61 5.26
N THR A 137 12.79 -8.73 5.56
CA THR A 137 13.81 -9.33 4.70
C THR A 137 13.36 -10.70 4.22
N ALA A 138 13.86 -11.12 3.05
CA ALA A 138 13.81 -12.52 2.66
C ALA A 138 14.44 -13.40 3.75
N THR A 139 13.76 -14.49 4.12
CA THR A 139 14.23 -15.42 5.15
C THR A 139 15.49 -16.14 4.65
N PRO A 140 16.68 -15.90 5.24
CA PRO A 140 17.95 -16.28 4.60
C PRO A 140 18.12 -17.78 4.35
N THR A 141 17.49 -18.61 5.17
CA THR A 141 17.62 -20.08 5.15
C THR A 141 16.69 -20.75 4.14
N VAL A 142 15.76 -20.02 3.52
CA VAL A 142 14.88 -20.56 2.48
C VAL A 142 15.72 -20.87 1.24
N THR A 143 15.50 -22.05 0.66
CA THR A 143 16.19 -22.50 -0.55
C THR A 143 15.23 -22.52 -1.73
N VAL A 144 15.66 -21.94 -2.85
CA VAL A 144 14.94 -21.91 -4.12
C VAL A 144 15.85 -22.39 -5.25
N THR A 145 15.27 -22.92 -6.32
CA THR A 145 15.98 -23.31 -7.55
C THR A 145 15.64 -22.31 -8.66
N VAL A 146 16.48 -21.30 -8.83
CA VAL A 146 16.26 -20.12 -9.69
C VAL A 146 17.57 -19.69 -10.37
N PRO A 147 17.53 -18.89 -11.45
CA PRO A 147 18.71 -18.17 -11.94
C PRO A 147 19.31 -17.33 -10.81
N ASP A 148 20.61 -17.46 -10.55
CA ASP A 148 21.26 -16.63 -9.55
C ASP A 148 21.62 -15.25 -10.15
N PRO A 149 21.04 -14.13 -9.66
CA PRO A 149 21.41 -12.81 -10.13
C PRO A 149 22.86 -12.43 -9.77
N ALA A 150 23.49 -13.15 -8.83
CA ALA A 150 24.89 -12.98 -8.48
C ALA A 150 25.87 -13.79 -9.36
N ASP A 151 25.39 -14.73 -10.18
CA ASP A 151 26.23 -15.62 -11.01
C ASP A 151 25.57 -15.91 -12.36
N ASP A 152 26.02 -15.22 -13.42
CA ASP A 152 25.72 -15.34 -14.88
C ASP A 152 24.30 -15.79 -15.35
N GLY A 153 23.31 -15.88 -14.45
CA GLY A 153 21.99 -16.46 -14.66
C GLY A 153 21.91 -17.98 -14.51
N ASN A 154 22.94 -18.68 -14.02
CA ASN A 154 22.88 -20.13 -13.84
C ASN A 154 21.75 -20.55 -12.88
N VAL A 155 20.95 -21.55 -13.29
CA VAL A 155 19.85 -22.08 -12.47
C VAL A 155 20.40 -23.15 -11.53
N ALA A 156 20.40 -22.86 -10.23
CA ALA A 156 20.85 -23.78 -9.20
C ALA A 156 20.00 -23.65 -7.92
N ALA A 157 20.07 -24.67 -7.06
CA ALA A 157 19.51 -24.57 -5.72
C ALA A 157 20.38 -23.62 -4.88
N VAL A 158 19.81 -22.51 -4.44
CA VAL A 158 20.49 -21.43 -3.74
C VAL A 158 19.66 -20.99 -2.54
N GLN A 159 20.32 -20.69 -1.43
CA GLN A 159 19.67 -20.03 -0.29
C GLN A 159 19.44 -18.56 -0.62
N LEU A 160 18.32 -17.99 -0.17
CA LEU A 160 18.04 -16.56 -0.41
C LEU A 160 19.19 -15.67 0.07
N GLY A 161 19.84 -16.04 1.17
CA GLY A 161 20.99 -15.34 1.74
C GLY A 161 20.57 -14.20 2.68
N PRO A 162 21.53 -13.58 3.39
CA PRO A 162 21.25 -12.46 4.28
C PRO A 162 20.82 -11.22 3.48
N TYR A 163 20.17 -10.27 4.17
CA TYR A 163 19.95 -8.94 3.61
C TYR A 163 21.28 -8.25 3.27
N SER A 164 21.28 -7.50 2.18
CA SER A 164 22.39 -6.68 1.72
C SER A 164 21.89 -5.26 1.48
N PRO A 165 22.52 -4.22 2.05
CA PRO A 165 22.15 -2.83 1.80
C PRO A 165 22.61 -2.32 0.43
N THR A 166 23.45 -3.08 -0.29
CA THR A 166 24.10 -2.68 -1.54
C THR A 166 23.57 -3.43 -2.77
N ASP A 167 22.66 -4.38 -2.61
CA ASP A 167 22.07 -5.14 -3.72
C ASP A 167 20.62 -5.56 -3.42
N ASN A 168 19.97 -6.23 -4.37
CA ASN A 168 18.60 -6.74 -4.23
C ASN A 168 18.51 -8.27 -4.47
N PHE A 169 19.62 -9.00 -4.37
CA PHE A 169 19.69 -10.38 -4.83
C PHE A 169 18.78 -11.33 -4.05
N ALA A 170 18.71 -11.19 -2.73
CA ALA A 170 17.87 -12.04 -1.89
C ALA A 170 16.37 -11.90 -2.25
N PHE A 171 15.92 -10.68 -2.55
CA PHE A 171 14.54 -10.41 -2.97
C PHE A 171 14.27 -10.88 -4.40
N GLN A 172 15.21 -10.70 -5.33
CA GLN A 172 15.08 -11.23 -6.70
C GLN A 172 14.96 -12.75 -6.72
N ARG A 173 15.79 -13.46 -5.95
CA ARG A 173 15.70 -14.92 -5.79
C ARG A 173 14.36 -15.34 -5.18
N LEU A 174 13.89 -14.63 -4.15
CA LEU A 174 12.60 -14.88 -3.52
C LEU A 174 11.45 -14.72 -4.51
N GLU A 175 11.45 -13.61 -5.25
CA GLU A 175 10.41 -13.32 -6.24
C GLU A 175 10.36 -14.39 -7.34
N GLU A 176 11.51 -14.84 -7.84
CA GLU A 176 11.60 -15.95 -8.79
C GLU A 176 11.10 -17.28 -8.20
N GLY A 177 11.41 -17.55 -6.93
CA GLY A 177 10.90 -18.73 -6.20
C GLY A 177 9.37 -18.71 -6.09
N VAL A 178 8.79 -17.56 -5.77
CA VAL A 178 7.34 -17.35 -5.68
C VAL A 178 6.67 -17.54 -7.05
N LYS A 179 7.22 -16.93 -8.12
CA LYS A 179 6.69 -17.10 -9.49
C LYS A 179 6.68 -18.56 -9.95
N ARG A 180 7.65 -19.35 -9.49
CA ARG A 180 7.77 -20.78 -9.82
C ARG A 180 6.96 -21.69 -8.88
N GLY A 181 6.23 -21.13 -7.92
CA GLY A 181 5.43 -21.89 -6.96
C GLY A 181 6.29 -22.74 -6.02
N GLN A 182 7.54 -22.36 -5.78
CA GLN A 182 8.45 -23.10 -4.90
C GLN A 182 8.26 -22.72 -3.43
N VAL A 183 7.88 -21.47 -3.17
CA VAL A 183 7.71 -20.89 -1.84
C VAL A 183 6.54 -19.91 -1.83
N GLU A 184 5.96 -19.70 -0.65
CA GLU A 184 4.97 -18.66 -0.40
C GLU A 184 5.68 -17.36 0.01
N LEU A 185 5.25 -16.22 -0.53
CA LEU A 185 5.87 -14.92 -0.22
C LEU A 185 5.74 -14.60 1.26
N ALA A 186 4.53 -14.70 1.82
CA ALA A 186 4.27 -14.34 3.21
C ALA A 186 5.12 -15.17 4.18
N ALA A 187 5.18 -16.50 3.98
CA ALA A 187 5.98 -17.38 4.83
C ALA A 187 7.50 -17.17 4.70
N SER A 188 7.95 -16.56 3.60
CA SER A 188 9.37 -16.37 3.30
C SER A 188 9.91 -14.99 3.70
N LEU A 189 9.12 -14.18 4.40
CA LEU A 189 9.52 -12.87 4.90
C LEU A 189 9.64 -12.89 6.43
N THR A 190 10.72 -12.32 6.94
CA THR A 190 11.00 -12.19 8.37
C THR A 190 11.09 -10.72 8.76
N GLN A 191 10.39 -10.33 9.83
CA GLN A 191 10.49 -9.00 10.43
C GLN A 191 11.84 -8.85 11.15
N VAL A 192 12.52 -7.73 10.90
CA VAL A 192 13.77 -7.36 11.57
C VAL A 192 13.77 -5.87 11.91
N ALA A 193 14.66 -5.46 12.81
CA ALA A 193 14.91 -4.05 13.08
C ALA A 193 15.80 -3.45 11.99
N GLN A 194 15.40 -2.32 11.40
CA GLN A 194 16.17 -1.64 10.35
C GLN A 194 17.56 -1.26 10.83
N SER A 195 17.67 -0.69 12.03
CA SER A 195 18.94 -0.24 12.59
C SER A 195 19.93 -1.39 12.79
N ALA A 196 19.45 -2.55 13.22
CA ALA A 196 20.29 -3.74 13.42
C ALA A 196 20.70 -4.40 12.10
N THR A 197 19.83 -4.36 11.09
CA THR A 197 20.05 -5.04 9.80
C THR A 197 20.83 -4.19 8.81
N THR A 198 20.56 -2.88 8.75
CA THR A 198 21.22 -1.95 7.84
C THR A 198 22.48 -1.33 8.43
N GLY A 199 22.58 -1.26 9.77
CA GLY A 199 23.64 -0.55 10.48
C GLY A 199 23.47 0.98 10.48
N TYR A 200 22.38 1.50 9.90
CA TYR A 200 22.10 2.93 9.91
C TYR A 200 21.56 3.40 11.27
N ALA A 201 22.02 4.56 11.73
CA ALA A 201 21.52 5.18 12.96
C ALA A 201 20.11 5.77 12.81
N ILE A 202 19.72 6.14 11.57
CA ILE A 202 18.39 6.66 11.27
C ILE A 202 17.41 5.49 11.10
N GLN A 203 16.31 5.57 11.83
CA GLN A 203 15.19 4.62 11.82
C GLN A 203 13.94 5.38 11.38
N ALA A 204 13.62 5.33 10.09
CA ALA A 204 12.57 6.18 9.52
C ALA A 204 11.64 5.39 8.60
N GLY A 205 11.32 4.14 8.96
CA GLY A 205 10.46 3.29 8.16
C GLY A 205 10.95 3.22 6.71
N ILE A 206 10.04 3.41 5.75
CA ILE A 206 10.37 3.29 4.32
C ILE A 206 11.45 4.28 3.87
N TYR A 207 11.56 5.45 4.50
CA TYR A 207 12.53 6.48 4.13
C TYR A 207 13.98 6.05 4.32
N SER A 208 14.20 4.97 5.07
CA SER A 208 15.51 4.39 5.33
C SER A 208 15.78 3.06 4.61
N LEU A 209 14.90 2.66 3.69
CA LEU A 209 15.03 1.42 2.91
C LEU A 209 15.71 1.67 1.56
N ARG A 210 16.58 0.73 1.15
CA ARG A 210 17.35 0.83 -0.10
C ARG A 210 16.43 1.01 -1.30
N GLY A 211 15.36 0.23 -1.40
CA GLY A 211 14.39 0.31 -2.49
C GLY A 211 13.74 1.68 -2.62
N TYR A 212 13.38 2.31 -1.50
CA TYR A 212 12.86 3.69 -1.49
C TYR A 212 13.94 4.67 -1.97
N GLY A 213 15.16 4.56 -1.44
CA GLY A 213 16.24 5.47 -1.76
C GLY A 213 16.70 5.40 -3.21
N SER A 214 16.71 4.20 -3.81
CA SER A 214 17.10 4.01 -5.20
C SER A 214 16.20 4.72 -6.21
N VAL A 215 15.00 5.12 -5.78
CA VAL A 215 14.02 5.80 -6.61
C VAL A 215 13.93 7.26 -6.23
N PHE A 216 13.70 7.57 -4.95
CA PHE A 216 13.32 8.92 -4.54
C PHE A 216 14.48 9.78 -4.03
N TYR A 217 15.65 9.19 -3.74
CA TYR A 217 16.86 9.94 -3.41
C TYR A 217 17.89 9.95 -4.55
N ASN A 218 17.69 9.27 -5.67
CA ASN A 218 18.74 9.20 -6.69
C ASN A 218 19.05 10.57 -7.31
N ASP A 219 18.02 11.37 -7.58
CA ASP A 219 18.14 12.62 -8.34
C ASP A 219 17.60 13.86 -7.61
N GLY A 220 17.82 15.02 -8.23
CA GLY A 220 17.26 16.29 -7.77
C GLY A 220 17.85 16.82 -6.46
N THR A 221 16.99 17.44 -5.66
CA THR A 221 17.35 18.24 -4.47
C THR A 221 16.60 17.75 -3.22
N ASN A 222 16.30 16.45 -3.17
CA ASN A 222 15.48 15.79 -2.13
C ASN A 222 14.08 16.40 -1.96
N ARG A 223 13.44 16.77 -3.07
CA ARG A 223 12.02 17.14 -3.12
C ARG A 223 11.11 15.96 -3.46
N SER A 224 11.61 15.00 -4.24
CA SER A 224 10.90 13.76 -4.60
C SER A 224 10.40 12.95 -3.40
N PRO A 225 11.18 12.74 -2.32
CA PRO A 225 10.71 11.97 -1.15
C PRO A 225 9.45 12.57 -0.52
N LEU A 226 9.39 13.91 -0.43
CA LEU A 226 8.19 14.59 0.03
C LEU A 226 7.05 14.38 -0.97
N ARG A 227 7.24 14.74 -2.24
CA ARG A 227 6.19 14.63 -3.28
C ARG A 227 5.56 13.23 -3.31
N TYR A 228 6.38 12.20 -3.41
CA TYR A 228 5.88 10.83 -3.50
C TYR A 228 5.30 10.32 -2.17
N THR A 229 5.68 10.88 -1.02
CA THR A 229 4.91 10.60 0.21
C THR A 229 3.49 11.14 0.10
N PHE A 230 3.31 12.37 -0.42
CA PHE A 230 1.97 12.95 -0.60
C PHE A 230 1.14 12.15 -1.59
N ILE A 231 1.71 11.75 -2.73
CA ILE A 231 1.04 10.89 -3.71
C ILE A 231 0.64 9.57 -3.06
N ASN A 232 1.59 8.86 -2.46
CA ASN A 232 1.39 7.47 -2.05
C ASN A 232 0.59 7.33 -0.76
N TYR A 233 0.68 8.31 0.16
CA TYR A 233 0.09 8.22 1.49
C TYR A 233 -1.04 9.20 1.75
N LEU A 234 -1.17 10.27 0.96
CA LEU A 234 -2.27 11.24 1.05
C LEU A 234 -3.09 11.36 -0.24
N CYS A 235 -2.70 10.67 -1.32
CA CYS A 235 -3.40 10.65 -2.61
C CYS A 235 -3.57 12.07 -3.18
N ARG A 236 -2.54 12.91 -3.00
CA ARG A 236 -2.48 14.27 -3.52
C ARG A 236 -1.13 14.54 -4.16
N ASP A 237 -1.11 15.07 -5.38
CA ASP A 237 0.13 15.56 -6.00
C ASP A 237 0.32 17.07 -5.78
N MET A 238 1.51 17.58 -6.07
CA MET A 238 1.91 18.97 -5.82
C MET A 238 1.02 19.98 -6.57
N GLU A 239 0.50 19.62 -7.74
CA GLU A 239 -0.42 20.45 -8.51
C GLU A 239 -1.72 20.72 -7.74
N GLU A 240 -2.22 19.72 -7.01
CA GLU A 240 -3.42 19.84 -6.18
C GLU A 240 -3.14 20.57 -4.87
N LEU A 241 -1.89 20.54 -4.41
CA LEU A 241 -1.42 21.21 -3.19
C LEU A 241 -0.85 22.61 -3.45
N SER A 242 -0.97 23.12 -4.67
CA SER A 242 -0.48 24.45 -5.02
C SER A 242 -1.17 25.54 -4.19
N ASP A 243 -0.38 26.28 -3.40
CA ASP A 243 -0.86 27.38 -2.56
C ASP A 243 0.08 28.60 -2.64
N VAL A 244 -0.29 29.55 -3.49
CA VAL A 244 0.44 30.82 -3.68
C VAL A 244 0.28 31.83 -2.53
N THR A 245 -0.51 31.50 -1.51
CA THR A 245 -0.73 32.38 -0.35
C THR A 245 0.32 32.21 0.74
N ARG A 246 1.20 31.21 0.63
CA ARG A 246 2.25 30.93 1.61
C ARG A 246 3.47 31.86 1.43
N PRO A 247 4.16 32.24 2.52
CA PRO A 247 5.38 33.05 2.43
C PRO A 247 6.50 32.38 1.62
N ASP A 248 7.11 33.10 0.67
CA ASP A 248 8.16 32.58 -0.20
C ASP A 248 9.57 32.62 0.40
N ILE A 249 9.68 32.95 1.70
CA ILE A 249 10.96 33.07 2.42
C ILE A 249 11.70 31.73 2.55
N TYR A 250 10.99 30.61 2.45
CA TYR A 250 11.57 29.27 2.50
C TYR A 250 11.94 28.71 1.13
N VAL A 251 11.55 29.39 0.05
CA VAL A 251 11.89 28.94 -1.29
C VAL A 251 13.42 29.02 -1.45
N ARG A 252 14.03 27.90 -1.81
CA ARG A 252 15.49 27.75 -1.87
C ARG A 252 16.11 28.54 -3.02
N ARG A 253 17.45 28.62 -2.98
CA ARG A 253 18.27 29.37 -3.94
C ARG A 253 18.23 28.84 -5.37
N ASP A 254 17.85 27.58 -5.56
CA ASP A 254 17.84 26.91 -6.87
C ASP A 254 16.61 27.24 -7.73
N VAL A 255 15.66 28.00 -7.20
CA VAL A 255 14.44 28.44 -7.89
C VAL A 255 14.61 29.86 -8.42
N ASP A 256 14.52 30.01 -9.74
CA ASP A 256 14.56 31.31 -10.42
C ASP A 256 13.36 32.18 -10.00
N ARG A 257 13.63 33.46 -9.69
CA ARG A 257 12.61 34.45 -9.30
C ARG A 257 12.09 35.28 -10.48
N THR A 258 12.63 35.05 -11.66
CA THR A 258 12.22 35.66 -12.93
C THR A 258 12.26 34.63 -14.06
N PRO A 259 11.61 33.46 -13.91
CA PRO A 259 11.69 32.37 -14.89
C PRO A 259 11.26 32.84 -16.28
N GLY A 260 12.20 32.76 -17.24
CA GLY A 260 11.99 33.26 -18.61
C GLY A 260 11.88 34.78 -18.70
N GLY A 261 12.40 35.53 -17.71
CA GLY A 261 12.32 36.98 -17.61
C GLY A 261 11.04 37.50 -16.97
N ASP A 262 10.18 36.63 -16.45
CA ASP A 262 8.86 36.98 -15.91
C ASP A 262 8.78 36.64 -14.41
N GLY A 263 8.77 37.68 -13.57
CA GLY A 263 8.66 37.53 -12.12
C GLY A 263 7.25 37.19 -11.63
N GLU A 264 6.23 37.39 -12.47
CA GLU A 264 4.86 37.02 -12.13
C GLU A 264 4.72 35.50 -12.05
N LYS A 265 5.31 34.77 -13.00
CA LYS A 265 5.36 33.30 -13.00
C LYS A 265 5.95 32.72 -11.71
N PHE A 266 7.00 33.33 -11.18
CA PHE A 266 7.54 32.91 -9.88
C PHE A 266 6.45 32.98 -8.80
N ARG A 267 5.73 34.11 -8.73
CA ARG A 267 4.71 34.38 -7.71
C ARG A 267 3.43 33.55 -7.88
N THR A 268 3.05 33.22 -9.11
CA THR A 268 1.78 32.55 -9.42
C THR A 268 1.91 31.05 -9.65
N GLU A 269 3.10 30.54 -9.97
CA GLU A 269 3.33 29.13 -10.29
C GLU A 269 4.34 28.52 -9.31
N CYS A 270 5.58 29.02 -9.28
CA CYS A 270 6.67 28.40 -8.50
C CYS A 270 6.42 28.44 -6.98
N VAL A 271 5.93 29.59 -6.47
CA VAL A 271 5.57 29.74 -5.04
C VAL A 271 4.51 28.72 -4.63
N GLY A 272 3.58 28.37 -5.54
CA GLY A 272 2.48 27.46 -5.26
C GLY A 272 2.94 26.13 -4.68
N CYS A 273 4.00 25.55 -5.25
CA CYS A 273 4.57 24.30 -4.73
C CYS A 273 5.70 24.58 -3.72
N HIS A 274 6.65 25.45 -4.06
CA HIS A 274 7.90 25.57 -3.30
C HIS A 274 7.76 26.19 -1.93
N ALA A 275 6.85 27.16 -1.73
CA ALA A 275 6.76 27.86 -0.45
C ALA A 275 6.41 26.89 0.69
N GLY A 276 5.52 25.93 0.44
CA GLY A 276 5.15 24.88 1.40
C GLY A 276 6.11 23.70 1.44
N MET A 277 6.56 23.23 0.28
CA MET A 277 7.41 22.04 0.17
C MET A 277 8.82 22.26 0.73
N ASP A 278 9.46 23.39 0.40
CA ASP A 278 10.87 23.62 0.73
C ASP A 278 11.20 23.61 2.24
N PRO A 279 10.36 24.14 3.16
CA PRO A 279 10.62 24.02 4.60
C PRO A 279 10.39 22.59 5.13
N MET A 280 9.52 21.79 4.50
CA MET A 280 9.23 20.42 4.94
C MET A 280 10.26 19.40 4.45
N THR A 281 10.71 19.56 3.20
CA THR A 281 11.73 18.72 2.56
C THR A 281 13.08 18.74 3.25
N LYS A 282 13.33 19.71 4.15
CA LYS A 282 14.49 19.69 5.06
C LYS A 282 14.60 18.38 5.84
N ALA A 283 13.48 17.69 6.12
CA ALA A 283 13.48 16.37 6.75
C ALA A 283 14.44 15.37 6.06
N PHE A 284 14.68 15.52 4.76
CA PHE A 284 15.51 14.63 3.96
C PHE A 284 16.90 15.22 3.65
N ALA A 285 17.30 16.32 4.31
CA ALA A 285 18.51 17.05 3.95
C ALA A 285 19.79 16.21 4.08
N PHE A 286 19.84 15.24 4.99
CA PHE A 286 21.05 14.48 5.34
C PHE A 286 21.09 13.09 4.70
N VAL A 287 20.09 12.75 3.86
CA VAL A 287 19.94 11.44 3.24
C VAL A 287 20.26 11.53 1.75
N ASP A 288 21.03 10.58 1.22
CA ASP A 288 21.25 10.42 -0.22
C ASP A 288 21.18 8.96 -0.63
N PHE A 289 21.18 8.71 -1.94
CA PHE A 289 21.46 7.40 -2.51
C PHE A 289 22.75 7.45 -3.33
N ASP A 290 23.68 6.55 -3.03
CA ASP A 290 24.89 6.35 -3.83
C ASP A 290 24.57 5.31 -4.91
N PRO A 291 24.44 5.70 -6.19
CA PRO A 291 24.10 4.76 -7.26
C PRO A 291 25.25 3.80 -7.59
N ASP A 292 26.51 4.18 -7.34
CA ASP A 292 27.67 3.33 -7.62
C ASP A 292 27.79 2.22 -6.57
N ALA A 293 27.51 2.54 -5.30
CA ALA A 293 27.44 1.56 -4.23
C ALA A 293 26.05 0.93 -4.03
N ALA A 294 25.05 1.42 -4.76
CA ALA A 294 23.63 1.02 -4.71
C ALA A 294 23.04 0.96 -3.29
N GLN A 295 23.35 1.96 -2.46
CA GLN A 295 22.95 2.03 -1.05
C GLN A 295 22.55 3.45 -0.63
N ILE A 296 21.77 3.55 0.45
CA ILE A 296 21.50 4.84 1.09
C ILE A 296 22.74 5.31 1.86
N THR A 297 22.98 6.61 1.84
CA THR A 297 24.00 7.27 2.67
C THR A 297 23.38 8.30 3.60
N TYR A 298 23.96 8.43 4.79
CA TYR A 298 23.56 9.41 5.80
C TYR A 298 24.76 10.26 6.21
N GLY A 299 24.65 11.57 5.98
CA GLY A 299 25.67 12.54 6.35
C GLY A 299 25.45 13.15 7.73
N ALA A 300 26.49 13.78 8.27
CA ALA A 300 26.39 14.68 9.43
C ALA A 300 26.05 16.12 9.03
N THR A 301 25.98 16.40 7.73
CA THR A 301 25.68 17.69 7.12
C THR A 301 24.72 17.49 5.96
N PRO A 302 24.01 18.55 5.51
CA PRO A 302 23.18 18.47 4.32
C PRO A 302 23.98 17.93 3.12
N VAL A 303 23.36 17.04 2.35
CA VAL A 303 23.96 16.49 1.13
C VAL A 303 24.11 17.60 0.09
N ALA A 304 25.22 17.62 -0.66
CA ALA A 304 25.57 18.78 -1.50
C ALA A 304 24.46 19.20 -2.47
N LYS A 305 23.70 18.22 -2.98
CA LYS A 305 22.64 18.46 -3.97
C LYS A 305 21.48 19.32 -3.44
N VAL A 306 21.16 19.34 -2.14
CA VAL A 306 20.03 20.16 -1.64
C VAL A 306 20.29 21.67 -1.71
N ASN A 307 21.56 22.06 -1.88
CA ASN A 307 22.01 23.45 -2.02
C ASN A 307 22.69 23.72 -3.37
N ARG A 308 22.49 22.85 -4.37
CA ARG A 308 23.00 23.04 -5.74
C ARG A 308 22.35 24.28 -6.38
N ASN A 309 22.97 24.83 -7.43
CA ASN A 309 22.48 26.01 -8.17
C ASN A 309 22.26 27.24 -7.27
N ASN A 310 23.16 27.42 -6.31
CA ASN A 310 23.13 28.53 -5.35
C ASN A 310 23.27 29.92 -5.99
N ASP A 311 23.75 30.00 -7.24
CA ASP A 311 23.88 31.24 -8.01
C ASP A 311 22.57 31.67 -8.70
N THR A 312 21.54 30.82 -8.77
CA THR A 312 20.25 31.13 -9.43
C THR A 312 19.54 32.28 -8.72
N PHE A 313 19.37 32.17 -7.40
CA PHE A 313 18.92 33.27 -6.54
C PHE A 313 19.67 33.24 -5.21
N PRO A 314 20.83 33.93 -5.09
CA PRO A 314 21.71 33.83 -3.92
C PRO A 314 21.05 34.20 -2.59
N ASN A 315 20.01 35.04 -2.62
CA ASN A 315 19.25 35.48 -1.45
C ASN A 315 18.11 34.51 -1.04
N GLY A 316 17.96 33.37 -1.74
CA GLY A 316 16.99 32.33 -1.37
C GLY A 316 17.40 31.54 -0.13
N ALA A 317 16.52 30.66 0.33
CA ALA A 317 16.79 29.86 1.52
C ALA A 317 17.94 28.86 1.32
N VAL A 318 18.76 28.72 2.35
CA VAL A 318 19.84 27.73 2.44
C VAL A 318 19.37 26.58 3.34
N VAL A 319 19.65 25.34 2.93
CA VAL A 319 19.37 24.16 3.77
C VAL A 319 20.61 23.87 4.61
N GLU A 320 20.57 24.20 5.90
CA GLU A 320 21.72 24.05 6.82
C GLU A 320 21.60 22.84 7.75
N ASP A 321 20.36 22.37 7.98
CA ASP A 321 20.01 21.29 8.89
C ASP A 321 18.82 20.47 8.35
N ASP A 322 18.38 19.47 9.12
CA ASP A 322 17.21 18.64 8.83
C ASP A 322 15.94 19.07 9.58
N ALA A 323 15.93 20.27 10.16
CA ALA A 323 14.81 20.79 10.93
C ALA A 323 13.70 21.26 9.98
N TRP A 324 12.63 20.49 9.88
CA TRP A 324 11.50 20.78 9.01
C TRP A 324 10.39 21.51 9.76
N GLN A 325 9.62 22.31 9.02
CA GLN A 325 8.45 23.02 9.55
C GLN A 325 7.27 22.86 8.59
N ASN A 326 6.11 22.50 9.12
CA ASN A 326 4.87 22.43 8.36
C ASN A 326 4.16 23.80 8.39
N ILE A 327 4.15 24.48 7.24
CA ILE A 327 3.44 25.76 7.07
C ILE A 327 2.05 25.60 6.40
N TRP A 328 1.67 24.35 6.11
CA TRP A 328 0.35 23.95 5.59
C TRP A 328 -0.65 23.64 6.70
N LEU A 329 -0.35 24.01 7.95
CA LEU A 329 -1.32 24.07 9.06
C LEU A 329 -2.40 25.14 8.83
N GLU A 330 -2.16 26.05 7.89
CA GLU A 330 -3.05 27.12 7.45
C GLU A 330 -3.14 27.14 5.92
N GLY A 331 -4.12 27.88 5.38
CA GLY A 331 -4.35 27.96 3.94
C GLY A 331 -5.13 26.77 3.39
N THR A 332 -5.07 26.57 2.08
CA THR A 332 -5.85 25.51 1.41
C THR A 332 -5.44 24.12 1.89
N ASN A 333 -4.15 23.92 2.15
CA ASN A 333 -3.59 22.62 2.55
C ASN A 333 -3.83 22.26 4.02
N ALA A 334 -4.43 23.16 4.82
CA ALA A 334 -4.93 22.81 6.15
C ALA A 334 -6.04 21.75 6.10
N GLY A 335 -6.74 21.65 4.96
CA GLY A 335 -7.76 20.64 4.70
C GLY A 335 -7.25 19.20 4.65
N LEU A 336 -5.92 18.98 4.66
CA LEU A 336 -5.34 17.65 4.81
C LEU A 336 -5.53 17.07 6.23
N GLY A 337 -5.95 17.90 7.19
CA GLY A 337 -6.24 17.49 8.56
C GLY A 337 -4.98 17.15 9.35
N TRP A 338 -3.98 18.04 9.32
CA TRP A 338 -2.73 17.86 10.04
C TRP A 338 -2.90 17.76 11.56
N SER A 339 -2.08 16.92 12.19
CA SER A 339 -1.92 16.87 13.65
C SER A 339 -1.50 18.24 14.19
N LYS A 340 -2.14 18.67 15.28
CA LYS A 340 -1.78 19.92 15.98
C LYS A 340 -0.57 19.74 16.90
N GLU A 341 -0.18 18.50 17.18
CA GLU A 341 0.93 18.17 18.07
C GLU A 341 2.26 18.10 17.31
N ILE A 342 2.25 17.74 16.02
CA ILE A 342 3.45 17.57 15.19
C ILE A 342 3.48 18.61 14.06
N THR A 343 3.89 19.83 14.41
CA THR A 343 3.95 20.98 13.48
C THR A 343 5.35 21.21 12.88
N SER A 344 6.36 20.56 13.44
CA SER A 344 7.78 20.67 13.07
C SER A 344 8.55 19.49 13.65
N GLY A 345 9.75 19.22 13.15
CA GLY A 345 10.60 18.16 13.67
C GLY A 345 11.96 18.10 13.00
N ASN A 346 12.70 17.03 13.25
CA ASN A 346 14.00 16.76 12.66
C ASN A 346 13.99 15.41 11.94
N GLY A 347 14.49 15.43 10.70
CA GLY A 347 14.77 14.22 9.94
C GLY A 347 13.53 13.46 9.45
N PRO A 348 13.74 12.37 8.68
CA PRO A 348 12.66 11.67 8.00
C PRO A 348 11.70 10.96 8.96
N LYS A 349 12.18 10.53 10.14
CA LYS A 349 11.36 9.83 11.14
C LYS A 349 10.21 10.69 11.64
N SER A 350 10.52 11.90 12.13
CA SER A 350 9.49 12.80 12.66
C SER A 350 8.57 13.33 11.57
N TRP A 351 9.08 13.47 10.34
CA TRP A 351 8.27 13.76 9.17
C TRP A 351 7.26 12.63 8.88
N GLY A 352 7.70 11.37 8.89
CA GLY A 352 6.82 10.22 8.72
C GLY A 352 5.72 10.13 9.78
N GLN A 353 6.03 10.48 11.04
CA GLN A 353 5.04 10.60 12.10
C GLN A 353 3.97 11.65 11.75
N ALA A 354 4.39 12.87 11.36
CA ALA A 354 3.46 13.94 10.98
C ALA A 354 2.54 13.54 9.81
N MET A 355 3.08 12.87 8.79
CA MET A 355 2.32 12.42 7.63
C MET A 355 1.27 11.38 7.99
N SER A 356 1.65 10.41 8.82
CA SER A 356 0.78 9.32 9.24
C SER A 356 -0.36 9.73 10.18
N GLU A 357 -0.28 10.92 10.78
CA GLU A 357 -1.29 11.48 11.68
C GLU A 357 -2.31 12.40 10.97
N THR A 358 -2.21 12.57 9.65
CA THR A 358 -3.18 13.37 8.89
C THR A 358 -4.54 12.67 8.80
N GLU A 359 -5.62 13.44 8.70
CA GLU A 359 -6.96 12.89 8.39
C GLU A 359 -7.03 12.30 6.97
N MET A 360 -6.17 12.76 6.05
CA MET A 360 -6.09 12.25 4.68
C MET A 360 -5.38 10.89 4.55
N PHE A 361 -4.53 10.50 5.51
CA PHE A 361 -3.86 9.20 5.49
C PHE A 361 -4.84 8.01 5.37
N PRO A 362 -5.84 7.85 6.27
CA PRO A 362 -6.78 6.74 6.17
C PRO A 362 -7.67 6.81 4.93
N GLU A 363 -8.02 8.01 4.45
CA GLU A 363 -8.80 8.20 3.22
C GLU A 363 -8.00 7.71 2.00
N CYS A 364 -6.71 8.05 1.90
CA CYS A 364 -5.87 7.59 0.79
C CYS A 364 -5.64 6.08 0.82
N MET A 365 -5.38 5.49 1.99
CA MET A 365 -5.24 4.03 2.10
C MET A 365 -6.53 3.32 1.67
N ALA A 366 -7.69 3.83 2.08
CA ALA A 366 -8.98 3.30 1.68
C ALA A 366 -9.23 3.45 0.17
N GLU A 367 -8.87 4.59 -0.42
CA GLU A 367 -8.97 4.83 -1.87
C GLU A 367 -8.11 3.85 -2.66
N ARG A 368 -6.81 3.74 -2.34
CA ARG A 368 -5.88 2.81 -3.00
C ARG A 368 -6.36 1.36 -2.91
N VAL A 369 -6.78 0.91 -1.73
CA VAL A 369 -7.32 -0.45 -1.56
C VAL A 369 -8.63 -0.63 -2.32
N TYR A 370 -9.50 0.38 -2.31
CA TYR A 370 -10.76 0.35 -3.05
C TYR A 370 -10.51 0.17 -4.55
N GLU A 371 -9.58 0.88 -5.15
CA GLU A 371 -9.29 0.76 -6.58
C GLU A 371 -8.74 -0.63 -6.94
N VAL A 372 -7.78 -1.12 -6.15
CA VAL A 372 -7.15 -2.45 -6.37
C VAL A 372 -8.16 -3.59 -6.20
N VAL A 373 -9.02 -3.53 -5.19
CA VAL A 373 -9.95 -4.62 -4.85
C VAL A 373 -11.25 -4.52 -5.65
N CYS A 374 -11.83 -3.32 -5.75
CA CYS A 374 -13.13 -3.13 -6.39
C CYS A 374 -13.03 -3.09 -7.91
N LEU A 375 -11.85 -2.72 -8.45
CA LEU A 375 -11.58 -2.47 -9.87
C LEU A 375 -12.54 -1.41 -10.43
N ARG A 376 -12.69 -0.31 -9.69
CA ARG A 376 -13.61 0.80 -9.99
C ARG A 376 -12.90 2.11 -9.71
N ASP A 377 -13.19 3.08 -10.55
CA ASP A 377 -12.78 4.48 -10.38
C ASP A 377 -13.36 5.10 -9.10
N SER A 378 -12.53 5.87 -8.39
CA SER A 378 -12.86 6.50 -7.10
C SER A 378 -13.73 7.77 -7.22
N SER A 379 -13.95 8.31 -8.43
CA SER A 379 -14.51 9.66 -8.61
C SER A 379 -16.03 9.76 -8.36
N THR A 380 -16.76 8.64 -8.44
CA THR A 380 -18.23 8.65 -8.31
C THR A 380 -18.67 8.94 -6.87
N ASN A 381 -19.85 9.56 -6.69
CA ASN A 381 -20.39 9.85 -5.35
C ASN A 381 -20.54 8.60 -4.47
N LYS A 382 -20.89 7.46 -5.08
CA LYS A 382 -20.96 6.19 -4.36
C LYS A 382 -19.57 5.71 -3.94
N ALA A 383 -18.60 5.72 -4.85
CA ALA A 383 -17.22 5.32 -4.51
C ALA A 383 -16.67 6.19 -3.38
N LYS A 384 -16.86 7.51 -3.42
CA LYS A 384 -16.46 8.43 -2.33
C LYS A 384 -17.11 8.09 -0.98
N ALA A 385 -18.40 7.72 -0.98
CA ALA A 385 -19.07 7.30 0.24
C ALA A 385 -18.55 5.97 0.78
N ASP A 386 -18.26 5.01 -0.11
CA ASP A 386 -17.67 3.72 0.26
C ASP A 386 -16.25 3.89 0.81
N ILE A 387 -15.42 4.72 0.15
CA ILE A 387 -14.05 5.05 0.56
C ILE A 387 -14.05 5.69 1.96
N SER A 388 -14.89 6.70 2.20
CA SER A 388 -14.94 7.34 3.52
C SER A 388 -15.43 6.39 4.62
N SER A 389 -16.37 5.49 4.31
CA SER A 389 -16.79 4.42 5.23
C SER A 389 -15.66 3.44 5.54
N LEU A 390 -14.88 3.07 4.52
CA LEU A 390 -13.71 2.19 4.65
C LEU A 390 -12.58 2.88 5.44
N ALA A 391 -12.33 4.16 5.22
CA ALA A 391 -11.37 4.97 5.97
C ALA A 391 -11.75 5.03 7.46
N GLY A 392 -13.03 5.26 7.77
CA GLY A 392 -13.55 5.22 9.13
C GLY A 392 -13.39 3.85 9.80
N GLN A 393 -13.64 2.76 9.06
CA GLN A 393 -13.40 1.39 9.56
C GLN A 393 -11.91 1.11 9.77
N PHE A 394 -11.05 1.57 8.85
CA PHE A 394 -9.60 1.42 8.96
C PHE A 394 -9.05 2.04 10.23
N VAL A 395 -9.52 3.24 10.60
CA VAL A 395 -9.17 3.88 11.88
C VAL A 395 -9.67 3.05 13.08
N GLN A 396 -10.91 2.55 13.02
CA GLN A 396 -11.48 1.72 14.10
C GLN A 396 -10.76 0.38 14.28
N ASP A 397 -10.30 -0.21 13.18
CA ASP A 397 -9.55 -1.46 13.14
C ASP A 397 -8.06 -1.27 13.50
N GLY A 398 -7.67 -0.08 13.99
CA GLY A 398 -6.31 0.20 14.43
C GLY A 398 -5.31 0.32 13.28
N TYR A 399 -5.76 0.82 12.13
CA TYR A 399 -4.97 0.96 10.90
C TYR A 399 -4.43 -0.38 10.36
N ASN A 400 -5.21 -1.45 10.50
CA ASN A 400 -4.91 -2.77 9.96
C ASN A 400 -5.27 -2.84 8.47
N MET A 401 -4.26 -2.84 7.60
CA MET A 401 -4.47 -2.88 6.15
C MET A 401 -5.10 -4.20 5.67
N LYS A 402 -4.78 -5.35 6.28
CA LYS A 402 -5.38 -6.64 5.91
C LYS A 402 -6.90 -6.60 6.15
N ALA A 403 -7.33 -6.02 7.26
CA ALA A 403 -8.74 -5.77 7.55
C ALA A 403 -9.37 -4.83 6.50
N LEU A 404 -8.68 -3.75 6.12
CA LEU A 404 -9.15 -2.83 5.07
C LEU A 404 -9.34 -3.53 3.71
N PHE A 405 -8.40 -4.38 3.27
CA PHE A 405 -8.56 -5.21 2.07
C PHE A 405 -9.81 -6.10 2.15
N MET A 406 -10.01 -6.81 3.27
CA MET A 406 -11.19 -7.64 3.47
C MET A 406 -12.49 -6.82 3.46
N ASN A 407 -12.52 -5.69 4.15
CA ASN A 407 -13.68 -4.80 4.24
C ASN A 407 -14.03 -4.21 2.87
N ALA A 408 -13.04 -3.80 2.08
CA ALA A 408 -13.25 -3.32 0.72
C ALA A 408 -13.86 -4.41 -0.17
N ALA A 409 -13.35 -5.64 -0.10
CA ALA A 409 -13.85 -6.78 -0.87
C ALA A 409 -15.31 -7.11 -0.52
N VAL A 410 -15.66 -7.06 0.78
CA VAL A 410 -17.03 -7.25 1.25
C VAL A 410 -17.95 -6.15 0.72
N THR A 411 -17.58 -4.87 0.91
CA THR A 411 -18.35 -3.71 0.44
C THR A 411 -18.64 -3.79 -1.05
N CYS A 412 -17.61 -3.98 -1.88
CA CYS A 412 -17.84 -4.07 -3.33
C CYS A 412 -18.49 -5.37 -3.80
N GLY A 413 -18.47 -6.42 -2.97
CA GLY A 413 -19.22 -7.67 -3.19
C GLY A 413 -20.72 -7.51 -2.96
N GLU A 414 -21.11 -6.71 -1.96
CA GLU A 414 -22.50 -6.32 -1.70
C GLU A 414 -23.08 -5.56 -2.90
N ASP A 415 -22.30 -4.64 -3.47
CA ASP A 415 -22.66 -3.78 -4.60
C ASP A 415 -22.60 -4.44 -5.99
N LEU A 416 -22.33 -5.74 -6.07
CA LEU A 416 -22.41 -6.45 -7.34
C LEU A 416 -23.87 -6.53 -7.79
N ASN A 417 -24.24 -5.68 -8.75
CA ASN A 417 -25.47 -5.82 -9.52
C ASN A 417 -25.26 -6.93 -10.56
N LEU A 418 -25.88 -8.09 -10.34
CA LEU A 418 -25.73 -9.31 -11.14
C LEU A 418 -27.05 -9.75 -11.75
#